data_AF-A0A7S0FWC3-F1
#
_entry.id   AF-A0A7S0FWC3-F1
#
_cell.length_a   1.000
_cell.length_b   1.000
_cell.length_c   1.000
_cell.angle_alpha   90.00
_cell.angle_beta   90.00
_cell.angle_gamma   90.00
#
_symmetry.space_group_name_H-M   'P 1'
#
loop_
_entity.id
_entity.type
_entity.pdbx_description
1 polymer ?
#
loop_
_entity_poly.entity_id
_entity_poly.type
_entity_poly.pdbx_seq_one_letter_code
_entity_poly.pdbx_strand_id
1 'polypeptide(L)'
;RRREEERRRRREEEQRQRETNGPHTASDASSQEALVQQIIREELEQDDEVARNPEEAAANYRQLLSEQRAQWEDASQCRKRGQDQRGQGASLMLHVLDSKVVHKVTADRTWFVGEVKQALAYLSRLPVERQRLSLGWREFSDTERLSSLPAGGSLELILTPVAREHSDYLTVAKAVRRDWTRLRLAPPALRADRCLVRSAVRQNRRALEFGSAGLRADRGLVLLAVAQDGLALAHAMETPCSDLAVVSAATRRNWRALQFASSALRAHRPLMAAVVVQDIAALQYADAGLRGDRAFMQSAVMIDGLALQYASPALRADFQLVSMAVRRNARAMQFASEELRKNRQLLKAVGGASTGALHFFNDADVRND
;
A
#
# COMPACT_ATOMS: atom_id res chain seq x y z
N ARG A 1 -26.79 3.49 -53.34
CA ARG A 1 -26.51 2.03 -53.24
C ARG A 1 -25.12 1.74 -52.69
N ARG A 2 -24.02 1.61 -53.46
CA ARG A 2 -22.66 1.29 -52.90
C ARG A 2 -22.18 2.24 -51.79
N ARG A 3 -22.33 3.55 -51.98
CA ARG A 3 -21.95 4.57 -50.98
C ARG A 3 -22.83 4.57 -49.72
N GLU A 4 -24.07 4.07 -49.81
CA GLU A 4 -24.96 3.94 -48.65
C GLU A 4 -24.64 2.67 -47.86
N GLU A 5 -24.29 1.58 -48.55
CA GLU A 5 -23.82 0.36 -47.89
C GLU A 5 -22.50 0.57 -47.13
N GLU A 6 -21.56 1.35 -47.66
CA GLU A 6 -20.34 1.71 -46.92
C GLU A 6 -20.62 2.56 -45.69
N ARG A 7 -21.54 3.53 -45.78
CA ARG A 7 -21.94 4.35 -44.62
C ARG A 7 -22.65 3.51 -43.56
N ARG A 8 -23.46 2.54 -43.98
CA ARG A 8 -24.13 1.62 -43.07
C ARG A 8 -23.15 0.67 -42.39
N ARG A 9 -22.19 0.12 -43.13
CA ARG A 9 -21.11 -0.72 -42.57
C ARG A 9 -20.26 0.05 -41.56
N ARG A 10 -19.86 1.29 -41.85
CA ARG A 10 -19.12 2.13 -40.89
C ARG A 10 -19.93 2.40 -39.62
N ARG A 11 -21.23 2.68 -39.74
CA ARG A 11 -22.10 2.86 -38.57
C ARG A 11 -22.26 1.59 -37.76
N GLU A 12 -22.40 0.43 -38.41
CA GLU A 12 -22.46 -0.88 -37.73
C GLU A 12 -21.12 -1.23 -37.05
N GLU A 13 -19.98 -0.84 -37.63
CA GLU A 13 -18.65 -1.03 -37.05
C GLU A 13 -18.39 -0.09 -35.86
N GLU A 14 -18.79 1.18 -35.98
CA GLU A 14 -18.75 2.16 -34.88
C GLU A 14 -19.70 1.76 -33.73
N GLN A 15 -20.87 1.21 -34.06
CA GLN A 15 -21.83 0.73 -33.06
C GLN A 15 -21.33 -0.55 -32.37
N ARG A 16 -20.73 -1.48 -33.11
CA ARG A 16 -20.03 -2.64 -32.52
C ARG A 16 -18.85 -2.23 -31.65
N GLN A 17 -18.07 -1.22 -32.05
CA GLN A 17 -16.99 -0.67 -31.23
C GLN A 17 -17.49 0.00 -29.96
N ARG A 18 -18.64 0.69 -30.00
CA ARG A 18 -19.34 1.24 -28.82
C ARG A 18 -19.96 0.17 -27.93
N GLU A 19 -20.40 -0.95 -28.50
CA GLU A 19 -20.94 -2.08 -27.73
C GLU A 19 -19.81 -2.92 -27.10
N THR A 20 -18.65 -3.05 -27.75
CA THR A 20 -17.46 -3.68 -27.14
C THR A 20 -16.78 -2.80 -26.10
N ASN A 21 -16.80 -1.46 -26.29
CA ASN A 21 -16.36 -0.49 -25.30
C ASN A 21 -17.59 0.05 -24.56
N GLY A 22 -18.19 -0.78 -23.71
CA GLY A 22 -19.44 -0.43 -23.02
C GLY A 22 -19.40 0.99 -22.39
N PRO A 23 -20.52 1.74 -22.42
CA PRO A 23 -20.57 3.17 -22.05
C PRO A 23 -20.27 3.48 -20.58
N HIS A 24 -20.07 2.46 -19.73
CA HIS A 24 -19.86 2.63 -18.30
C HIS A 24 -18.38 2.81 -17.89
N THR A 25 -17.40 2.27 -18.62
CA THR A 25 -16.03 2.18 -18.07
C THR A 25 -15.20 3.47 -18.15
N ALA A 26 -15.31 4.24 -19.23
CA ALA A 26 -14.53 5.48 -19.41
C ALA A 26 -15.11 6.67 -18.62
N SER A 27 -16.45 6.75 -18.54
CA SER A 27 -17.16 7.74 -17.72
C SER A 27 -16.88 7.52 -16.24
N ASP A 28 -16.92 6.27 -15.78
CA ASP A 28 -16.70 5.94 -14.37
C ASP A 28 -15.22 6.10 -13.99
N ALA A 29 -14.27 5.76 -14.87
CA ALA A 29 -12.84 5.97 -14.62
C ALA A 29 -12.47 7.47 -14.52
N SER A 30 -13.01 8.30 -15.42
CA SER A 30 -12.86 9.76 -15.36
C SER A 30 -13.50 10.34 -14.09
N SER A 31 -14.66 9.81 -13.68
CA SER A 31 -15.35 10.23 -12.46
C SER A 31 -14.59 9.85 -11.18
N GLN A 32 -14.04 8.64 -11.11
CA GLN A 32 -13.21 8.19 -9.99
C GLN A 32 -11.90 8.99 -9.90
N GLU A 33 -11.32 9.35 -11.04
CA GLU A 33 -10.14 10.19 -11.08
C GLU A 33 -10.43 11.61 -10.60
N ALA A 34 -11.54 12.22 -11.06
CA ALA A 34 -11.98 13.51 -10.57
C ALA A 34 -12.20 13.49 -9.05
N LEU A 35 -12.80 12.43 -8.51
CA LEU A 35 -12.98 12.25 -7.07
C LEU A 35 -11.63 12.14 -6.33
N VAL A 36 -10.66 11.38 -6.85
CA VAL A 36 -9.33 11.29 -6.24
C VAL A 36 -8.63 12.65 -6.23
N GLN A 37 -8.70 13.39 -7.33
CA GLN A 37 -8.13 14.74 -7.41
C GLN A 37 -8.83 15.71 -6.47
N GLN A 38 -10.15 15.58 -6.31
CA GLN A 38 -10.90 16.37 -5.34
C GLN A 38 -10.46 16.06 -3.91
N ILE A 39 -10.33 14.78 -3.53
CA ILE A 39 -9.86 14.39 -2.19
C ILE A 39 -8.46 14.94 -1.91
N ILE A 40 -7.52 14.78 -2.87
CA ILE A 40 -6.16 15.30 -2.73
C ILE A 40 -6.18 16.83 -2.55
N ARG A 41 -7.00 17.52 -3.35
CA ARG A 41 -7.18 18.97 -3.26
C ARG A 41 -7.73 19.38 -1.91
N GLU A 42 -8.80 18.74 -1.44
CA GLU A 42 -9.39 19.00 -0.13
C GLU A 42 -8.38 18.77 1.00
N GLU A 43 -7.56 17.72 0.95
CA GLU A 43 -6.51 17.45 1.95
C GLU A 43 -5.35 18.47 1.90
N LEU A 44 -5.07 19.06 0.74
CA LEU A 44 -4.07 20.13 0.58
C LEU A 44 -4.61 21.52 0.97
N GLU A 45 -5.87 21.79 0.63
CA GLU A 45 -6.59 23.04 0.91
C GLU A 45 -7.07 23.12 2.35
N GLN A 46 -7.28 21.98 3.01
CA GLN A 46 -7.44 21.95 4.46
C GLN A 46 -6.23 22.65 5.07
N ASP A 47 -6.50 23.80 5.67
CA ASP A 47 -5.50 24.59 6.36
C ASP A 47 -4.75 23.67 7.32
N ASP A 48 -3.42 23.86 7.39
CA ASP A 48 -2.66 23.23 8.45
C ASP A 48 -3.14 23.84 9.78
N GLU A 49 -4.15 23.22 10.38
CA GLU A 49 -4.80 23.64 11.62
C GLU A 49 -3.76 23.80 12.73
N VAL A 50 -2.78 22.89 12.75
CA VAL A 50 -1.62 22.97 13.62
C VAL A 50 -0.88 24.29 13.41
N ALA A 51 -0.82 24.79 12.17
CA ALA A 51 -0.22 26.06 11.83
C ALA A 51 -1.06 27.30 12.09
N ARG A 52 -2.36 27.23 11.85
CA ARG A 52 -3.30 28.33 12.03
C ARG A 52 -3.63 28.59 13.50
N ASN A 53 -3.95 27.53 14.24
CA ASN A 53 -4.33 27.60 15.64
C ASN A 53 -3.79 26.39 16.42
N PRO A 54 -2.52 26.42 16.85
CA PRO A 54 -1.91 25.29 17.53
C PRO A 54 -2.58 24.96 18.87
N GLU A 55 -3.22 25.93 19.54
CA GLU A 55 -3.93 25.70 20.79
C GLU A 55 -5.24 24.94 20.60
N GLU A 56 -5.98 25.24 19.52
CA GLU A 56 -7.18 24.51 19.12
C GLU A 56 -6.84 23.09 18.69
N ALA A 57 -5.78 22.91 17.89
CA ALA A 57 -5.28 21.57 17.55
C ALA A 57 -4.88 20.78 18.82
N ALA A 58 -4.25 21.43 19.81
CA ALA A 58 -3.94 20.81 21.09
C ALA A 58 -5.19 20.53 21.96
N ALA A 59 -6.26 21.32 21.81
CA ALA A 59 -7.55 21.06 22.47
C ALA A 59 -8.26 19.86 21.82
N ASN A 60 -8.31 19.81 20.49
CA ASN A 60 -8.86 18.70 19.72
C ASN A 60 -8.10 17.39 20.02
N TYR A 61 -6.78 17.45 20.12
CA TYR A 61 -5.98 16.30 20.56
C TYR A 61 -6.32 15.84 21.99
N ARG A 62 -6.50 16.77 22.94
CA ARG A 62 -6.94 16.43 24.31
C ARG A 62 -8.33 15.80 24.33
N GLN A 63 -9.24 16.28 23.48
CA GLN A 63 -10.56 15.68 23.32
C GLN A 63 -10.45 14.26 22.75
N LEU A 64 -9.66 14.05 21.70
CA LEU A 64 -9.41 12.72 21.13
C LEU A 64 -8.86 11.74 22.18
N LEU A 65 -7.90 12.19 23.00
CA LEU A 65 -7.38 11.38 24.11
C LEU A 65 -8.46 11.02 25.13
N SER A 66 -9.36 11.97 25.44
CA SER A 66 -10.47 11.73 26.37
C SER A 66 -11.49 10.73 25.80
N GLU A 67 -11.78 10.80 24.50
CA GLU A 67 -12.69 9.88 23.81
C GLU A 67 -12.07 8.48 23.70
N GLN A 68 -10.80 8.38 23.34
CA GLN A 68 -10.07 7.11 23.32
C GLN A 68 -10.01 6.49 24.71
N ARG A 69 -9.82 7.29 25.75
CA ARG A 69 -9.85 6.84 27.14
C ARG A 69 -11.24 6.32 27.53
N ALA A 70 -12.29 7.06 27.21
CA ALA A 70 -13.67 6.66 27.46
C ALA A 70 -14.03 5.32 26.80
N GLN A 71 -13.57 5.09 25.55
CA GLN A 71 -13.84 3.84 24.82
C GLN A 71 -13.44 2.58 25.58
N TRP A 72 -12.31 2.59 26.29
CA TRP A 72 -11.89 1.44 27.09
C TRP A 72 -12.26 1.56 28.57
N GLU A 73 -12.42 2.75 29.14
CA GLU A 73 -12.95 2.91 30.51
C GLU A 73 -14.39 2.40 30.63
N ASP A 74 -15.26 2.68 29.66
CA ASP A 74 -16.64 2.16 29.60
C ASP A 74 -16.65 0.63 29.45
N ALA A 75 -15.80 0.10 28.55
CA ALA A 75 -15.62 -1.35 28.40
C ALA A 75 -15.11 -2.00 29.69
N SER A 76 -14.31 -1.28 30.48
CA SER A 76 -13.77 -1.73 31.77
C SER A 76 -14.83 -1.69 32.87
N GLN A 77 -15.66 -0.65 32.92
CA GLN A 77 -16.78 -0.54 33.87
C GLN A 77 -17.87 -1.57 33.59
N CYS A 78 -18.24 -1.78 32.32
CA CYS A 78 -19.19 -2.84 31.92
C CYS A 78 -18.68 -4.23 32.30
N ARG A 79 -17.36 -4.49 32.16
CA ARG A 79 -16.74 -5.74 32.61
C ARG A 79 -16.77 -5.90 34.14
N LYS A 80 -16.44 -4.86 34.91
CA LYS A 80 -16.54 -4.90 36.38
C LYS A 80 -17.96 -5.19 36.86
N ARG A 81 -18.99 -4.67 36.16
CA ARG A 81 -20.41 -4.96 36.46
C ARG A 81 -20.85 -6.38 36.04
N GLY A 82 -20.20 -7.00 35.05
CA GLY A 82 -20.50 -8.36 34.58
C GLY A 82 -19.63 -9.48 35.19
N GLN A 83 -18.48 -9.13 35.78
CA GLN A 83 -17.54 -10.07 36.41
C GLN A 83 -18.03 -10.64 37.76
N ASP A 84 -19.13 -10.12 38.31
CA ASP A 84 -19.79 -10.70 39.49
C ASP A 84 -20.46 -12.07 39.20
N GLN A 85 -20.48 -12.57 37.95
CA GLN A 85 -21.17 -13.83 37.64
C GLN A 85 -20.42 -14.90 36.85
N ARG A 86 -19.23 -14.66 36.26
CA ARG A 86 -18.47 -15.75 35.58
C ARG A 86 -16.96 -15.58 35.72
N GLY A 87 -16.36 -16.46 36.53
CA GLY A 87 -14.92 -16.57 36.68
C GLY A 87 -14.20 -17.16 35.45
N GLN A 88 -12.87 -17.01 35.46
CA GLN A 88 -11.86 -17.54 34.54
C GLN A 88 -11.62 -16.76 33.24
N GLY A 89 -11.30 -15.47 33.35
CA GLY A 89 -10.42 -14.82 32.37
C GLY A 89 -8.98 -15.29 32.58
N ALA A 90 -8.30 -15.76 31.52
CA ALA A 90 -6.89 -16.14 31.61
C ALA A 90 -6.07 -14.89 32.00
N SER A 91 -5.53 -14.88 33.22
CA SER A 91 -4.68 -13.80 33.70
C SER A 91 -3.30 -13.89 33.05
N LEU A 92 -2.77 -12.74 32.69
CA LEU A 92 -1.50 -12.53 32.02
C LEU A 92 -0.59 -11.76 32.97
N MET A 93 0.56 -12.34 33.32
CA MET A 93 1.55 -11.64 34.13
C MET A 93 2.47 -10.83 33.24
N LEU A 94 2.38 -9.50 33.34
CA LEU A 94 3.24 -8.58 32.62
C LEU A 94 4.40 -8.18 33.51
N HIS A 95 5.62 -8.46 33.05
CA HIS A 95 6.85 -7.97 33.64
C HIS A 95 7.25 -6.72 32.87
N VAL A 96 7.07 -5.55 33.48
CA VAL A 96 7.33 -4.27 32.83
C VAL A 96 8.67 -3.72 33.34
N LEU A 97 9.66 -3.72 32.46
CA LEU A 97 11.00 -3.23 32.73
C LEU A 97 11.05 -1.71 32.55
N ASP A 98 11.25 -0.97 33.65
CA ASP A 98 11.58 0.45 33.65
C ASP A 98 13.01 0.61 34.17
N SER A 99 13.96 0.88 33.26
CA SER A 99 15.37 1.25 33.47
C SER A 99 16.23 0.39 34.43
N LYS A 100 15.74 0.03 35.63
CA LYS A 100 16.28 -0.94 36.60
C LYS A 100 15.22 -1.68 37.45
N VAL A 101 13.93 -1.39 37.28
CA VAL A 101 12.83 -1.93 38.10
C VAL A 101 11.92 -2.80 37.24
N VAL A 102 11.52 -3.96 37.78
CA VAL A 102 10.49 -4.81 37.17
C VAL A 102 9.18 -4.58 37.90
N HIS A 103 8.22 -3.95 37.23
CA HIS A 103 6.85 -3.86 37.70
C HIS A 103 6.09 -5.11 37.28
N LYS A 104 5.41 -5.77 38.23
CA LYS A 104 4.54 -6.91 37.94
C LYS A 104 3.09 -6.42 37.87
N VAL A 105 2.47 -6.59 36.70
CA VAL A 105 1.05 -6.24 36.49
C VAL A 105 0.32 -7.51 36.08
N THR A 106 -0.68 -7.91 36.87
CA THR A 106 -1.60 -9.00 36.50
C THR A 106 -2.75 -8.38 35.71
N ALA A 107 -2.81 -8.66 34.41
CA ALA A 107 -3.83 -8.14 33.50
C ALA A 107 -4.68 -9.28 32.93
N ASP A 108 -5.92 -9.00 32.54
CA ASP A 108 -6.74 -9.95 31.77
C ASP A 108 -6.38 -9.84 30.27
N ARG A 109 -6.41 -10.95 29.52
CA ARG A 109 -6.16 -10.88 28.05
C ARG A 109 -7.16 -10.00 27.30
N THR A 110 -8.33 -9.74 27.87
CA THR A 110 -9.31 -8.81 27.32
C THR A 110 -8.94 -7.35 27.57
N TRP A 111 -7.98 -7.05 28.45
CA TRP A 111 -7.56 -5.67 28.75
C TRP A 111 -7.03 -4.97 27.50
N PHE A 112 -7.23 -3.66 27.50
CA PHE A 112 -6.55 -2.74 26.62
C PHE A 112 -5.20 -2.36 27.20
N VAL A 113 -4.26 -2.00 26.34
CA VAL A 113 -2.95 -1.51 26.74
C VAL A 113 -3.06 -0.22 27.56
N GLY A 114 -4.08 0.60 27.30
CA GLY A 114 -4.39 1.78 28.11
C GLY A 114 -4.64 1.45 29.59
N GLU A 115 -5.34 0.35 29.89
CA GLU A 115 -5.58 -0.12 31.27
C GLU A 115 -4.27 -0.52 31.95
N VAL A 116 -3.37 -1.19 31.21
CA VAL A 116 -2.02 -1.54 31.70
C VAL A 116 -1.22 -0.29 32.00
N LYS A 117 -1.22 0.70 31.10
CA LYS A 117 -0.52 1.98 31.31
C LYS A 117 -1.08 2.74 32.51
N GLN A 118 -2.39 2.70 32.71
CA GLN A 118 -3.04 3.32 33.87
C GLN A 118 -2.62 2.64 35.18
N ALA A 119 -2.56 1.30 35.22
CA ALA A 119 -2.03 0.56 36.36
C ALA A 119 -0.55 0.88 36.62
N LEU A 120 0.25 0.99 35.55
CA LEU A 120 1.67 1.37 35.63
C LEU A 120 1.88 2.82 36.04
N ALA A 121 0.94 3.72 35.79
CA ALA A 121 1.11 5.13 36.12
C ALA A 121 1.28 5.34 37.63
N TYR A 122 0.57 4.55 38.43
CA TYR A 122 0.74 4.53 39.88
C TYR A 122 2.10 3.95 40.30
N LEU A 123 2.51 2.84 39.67
CA LEU A 123 3.72 2.10 40.05
C LEU A 123 5.03 2.78 39.63
N SER A 124 5.06 3.35 38.42
CA SER A 124 6.23 4.00 37.81
C SER A 124 6.29 5.50 38.07
N ARG A 125 5.21 6.10 38.59
CA ARG A 125 5.01 7.57 38.71
C ARG A 125 5.16 8.31 37.39
N LEU A 126 4.99 7.62 36.26
CA LEU A 126 4.96 8.20 34.93
C LEU A 126 3.51 8.32 34.44
N PRO A 127 3.05 9.50 34.01
CA PRO A 127 1.72 9.64 33.45
C PRO A 127 1.60 8.84 32.15
N VAL A 128 0.39 8.38 31.82
CA VAL A 128 0.09 7.46 30.70
C VAL A 128 0.66 7.97 29.37
N GLU A 129 0.58 9.28 29.14
CA GLU A 129 1.01 9.95 27.90
C GLU A 129 2.54 9.93 27.72
N ARG A 130 3.29 9.67 28.81
CA ARG A 130 4.75 9.55 28.84
C ARG A 130 5.24 8.10 28.89
N GLN A 131 4.32 7.13 28.80
CA GLN A 131 4.65 5.71 28.79
C GLN A 131 4.64 5.16 27.36
N ARG A 132 5.80 4.68 26.90
CA ARG A 132 5.93 3.90 25.67
C ARG A 132 6.15 2.44 26.04
N LEU A 133 5.13 1.62 25.80
CA LEU A 133 5.20 0.17 26.03
C LEU A 133 5.56 -0.54 24.73
N SER A 134 6.50 -1.48 24.82
CA SER A 134 6.95 -2.27 23.68
C SER A 134 7.28 -3.72 24.05
N LEU A 135 7.14 -4.62 23.09
CA LEU A 135 7.57 -6.01 23.16
C LEU A 135 8.61 -6.22 22.05
N GLY A 136 9.88 -6.31 22.42
CA GLY A 136 10.98 -6.22 21.46
C GLY A 136 10.94 -4.87 20.71
N TRP A 137 10.74 -4.93 19.40
CA TRP A 137 10.67 -3.75 18.52
C TRP A 137 9.25 -3.22 18.27
N ARG A 138 8.21 -3.93 18.75
CA ARG A 138 6.81 -3.56 18.52
C ARG A 138 6.29 -2.68 19.64
N GLU A 139 5.79 -1.51 19.29
CA GLU A 139 5.12 -0.60 20.21
C GLU A 139 3.61 -0.77 20.19
N PHE A 140 2.98 -0.51 21.34
CA PHE A 140 1.54 -0.67 21.52
C PHE A 140 0.80 0.66 21.63
N SER A 141 -0.36 0.75 20.98
CA SER A 141 -1.31 1.85 21.18
C SER A 141 -2.24 1.56 22.34
N ASP A 142 -2.78 2.60 22.97
CA ASP A 142 -3.62 2.47 24.17
C ASP A 142 -4.92 1.69 23.90
N THR A 143 -5.43 1.77 22.67
CA THR A 143 -6.63 1.06 22.19
C THR A 143 -6.37 -0.38 21.76
N GLU A 144 -5.12 -0.86 21.79
CA GLU A 144 -4.81 -2.23 21.42
C GLU A 144 -5.16 -3.20 22.55
N ARG A 145 -5.71 -4.38 22.20
CA ARG A 145 -6.05 -5.43 23.16
C ARG A 145 -4.87 -6.35 23.42
N LEU A 146 -4.68 -6.79 24.67
CA LEU A 146 -3.66 -7.77 25.03
C LEU A 146 -3.89 -9.15 24.41
N SER A 147 -5.10 -9.44 23.92
CA SER A 147 -5.42 -10.67 23.20
C SER A 147 -4.67 -10.80 21.86
N SER A 148 -4.14 -9.69 21.31
CA SER A 148 -3.32 -9.70 20.09
C SER A 148 -1.88 -10.18 20.33
N LEU A 149 -1.49 -10.38 21.59
CA LEU A 149 -0.13 -10.76 22.00
C LEU A 149 0.03 -12.29 22.04
N PRO A 150 1.26 -12.81 21.83
CA PRO A 150 1.52 -14.25 21.78
C PRO A 150 0.98 -15.00 23.01
N ALA A 151 0.45 -16.19 22.75
CA ALA A 151 -0.09 -17.07 23.78
C ALA A 151 1.03 -17.55 24.71
N GLY A 152 0.95 -17.15 25.98
CA GLY A 152 1.95 -17.39 27.02
C GLY A 152 1.45 -16.85 28.36
N GLY A 153 1.89 -17.43 29.47
CA GLY A 153 1.47 -17.05 30.82
C GLY A 153 2.13 -15.76 31.34
N SER A 154 3.30 -15.42 30.81
CA SER A 154 4.08 -14.24 31.17
C SER A 154 4.60 -13.52 29.92
N LEU A 155 4.56 -12.19 29.92
CA LEU A 155 5.15 -11.34 28.87
C LEU A 155 6.07 -10.30 29.51
N GLU A 156 7.23 -10.11 28.89
CA GLU A 156 8.16 -9.04 29.26
C GLU A 156 7.92 -7.83 28.34
N LEU A 157 7.39 -6.76 28.91
CA LEU A 157 7.20 -5.49 28.23
C LEU A 157 8.29 -4.51 28.68
N ILE A 158 8.78 -3.70 27.76
CA ILE A 158 9.73 -2.63 28.06
C ILE A 158 8.95 -1.33 28.16
N LEU A 159 9.02 -0.68 29.33
CA LEU A 159 8.53 0.67 29.53
C LEU A 159 9.67 1.66 29.25
N THR A 160 9.54 2.39 28.16
CA THR A 160 10.44 3.49 27.84
C THR A 160 9.80 4.82 28.25
N PRO A 161 10.38 5.57 29.20
CA PRO A 161 9.88 6.88 29.55
C PRO A 161 10.11 7.87 28.41
N VAL A 162 9.06 8.61 28.05
CA VAL A 162 9.14 9.67 27.05
C VAL A 162 9.41 11.01 27.76
N ALA A 163 10.42 11.74 27.30
CA ALA A 163 10.73 13.08 27.81
C ALA A 163 9.54 14.03 27.56
N ARG A 164 9.31 14.99 28.46
CA ARG A 164 8.14 15.90 28.37
C ARG A 164 8.06 16.64 27.03
N GLU A 165 9.21 17.06 26.52
CA GLU A 165 9.38 17.72 25.22
C GLU A 165 8.93 16.89 24.02
N HIS A 166 8.90 15.55 24.16
CA HIS A 166 8.47 14.62 23.12
C HIS A 166 7.02 14.12 23.32
N SER A 167 6.38 14.45 24.45
CA SER A 167 4.98 14.10 24.74
C SER A 167 4.02 15.29 24.69
N ASP A 168 4.54 16.51 24.83
CA ASP A 168 3.73 17.73 24.73
C ASP A 168 3.32 18.01 23.28
N TYR A 169 2.01 18.14 23.03
CA TYR A 169 1.46 18.30 21.69
C TYR A 169 2.06 19.52 20.99
N LEU A 170 2.07 20.67 21.65
CA LEU A 170 2.52 21.94 21.05
C LEU A 170 4.02 21.88 20.69
N THR A 171 4.84 21.29 21.56
CA THR A 171 6.27 21.12 21.31
C THR A 171 6.52 20.18 20.14
N VAL A 172 5.84 19.03 20.11
CA VAL A 172 5.96 18.06 19.01
C VAL A 172 5.45 18.64 17.71
N ALA A 173 4.30 19.31 17.72
CA ALA A 173 3.71 19.99 16.57
C ALA A 173 4.66 21.04 15.97
N LYS A 174 5.29 21.86 16.81
CA LYS A 174 6.31 22.84 16.36
C LYS A 174 7.53 22.15 15.77
N ALA A 175 7.99 21.04 16.36
CA ALA A 175 9.13 20.28 15.86
C ALA A 175 8.82 19.60 14.53
N VAL A 176 7.67 18.91 14.41
CA VAL A 176 7.22 18.21 13.20
C VAL A 176 7.05 19.17 12.04
N ARG A 177 6.54 20.39 12.27
CA ARG A 177 6.39 21.39 11.20
C ARG A 177 7.72 21.79 10.56
N ARG A 178 8.80 21.79 11.33
CA ARG A 178 10.15 22.10 10.84
C ARG A 178 10.80 20.89 10.20
N ASP A 179 10.54 19.72 10.75
CA ASP A 179 11.15 18.46 10.35
C ASP A 179 10.20 17.29 10.64
N TRP A 180 9.58 16.77 9.58
CA TRP A 180 8.66 15.63 9.65
C TRP A 180 9.26 14.39 10.33
N THR A 181 10.59 14.20 10.32
CA THR A 181 11.24 13.02 10.92
C THR A 181 11.09 12.96 12.44
N ARG A 182 10.77 14.11 13.07
CA ARG A 182 10.49 14.22 14.51
C ARG A 182 9.26 13.42 14.93
N LEU A 183 8.35 13.13 14.00
CA LEU A 183 7.17 12.31 14.26
C LEU A 183 7.54 10.90 14.77
N ARG A 184 8.70 10.34 14.38
CA ARG A 184 9.19 9.04 14.85
C ARG A 184 9.45 8.99 16.37
N LEU A 185 9.80 10.14 16.95
CA LEU A 185 10.07 10.27 18.39
C LEU A 185 8.79 10.46 19.20
N ALA A 186 7.68 10.79 18.54
CA ALA A 186 6.42 11.02 19.20
C ALA A 186 5.83 9.70 19.74
N PRO A 187 5.16 9.73 20.91
CA PRO A 187 4.46 8.59 21.46
C PRO A 187 3.35 8.11 20.50
N PRO A 188 2.96 6.81 20.57
CA PRO A 188 1.92 6.24 19.71
C PRO A 188 0.62 7.05 19.65
N ALA A 189 0.22 7.67 20.75
CA ALA A 189 -0.98 8.50 20.82
C ALA A 189 -0.89 9.76 19.93
N LEU A 190 0.27 10.44 19.91
CA LEU A 190 0.50 11.58 19.01
C LEU A 190 0.64 11.12 17.55
N ARG A 191 1.21 9.94 17.33
CA ARG A 191 1.25 9.32 15.99
C ARG A 191 -0.12 8.85 15.48
N ALA A 192 -1.14 8.88 16.33
CA ALA A 192 -2.53 8.65 15.96
C ALA A 192 -3.31 9.95 15.70
N ASP A 193 -2.71 11.12 15.94
CA ASP A 193 -3.35 12.40 15.61
C ASP A 193 -3.32 12.67 14.10
N ARG A 194 -4.49 12.76 13.48
CA ARG A 194 -4.62 12.98 12.04
C ARG A 194 -3.99 14.31 11.63
N CYS A 195 -4.23 15.38 12.38
CA CYS A 195 -3.76 16.72 12.02
C CYS A 195 -2.23 16.81 12.02
N LEU A 196 -1.58 16.28 13.07
CA LEU A 196 -0.13 16.21 13.16
C LEU A 196 0.47 15.34 12.04
N VAL A 197 -0.08 14.15 11.78
CA VAL A 197 0.41 13.25 10.73
C VAL A 197 0.21 13.86 9.35
N ARG A 198 -0.92 14.51 9.09
CA ARG A 198 -1.18 15.24 7.82
C ARG A 198 -0.13 16.32 7.59
N SER A 199 0.16 17.15 8.60
CA SER A 199 1.19 18.19 8.50
C SER A 199 2.58 17.60 8.19
N ALA A 200 2.91 16.45 8.78
CA ALA A 200 4.14 15.71 8.46
C ALA A 200 4.13 15.14 7.03
N VAL A 201 3.01 14.53 6.59
CA VAL A 201 2.86 13.96 5.24
C VAL A 201 2.96 15.04 4.17
N ARG A 202 2.42 16.24 4.40
CA ARG A 202 2.55 17.39 3.48
C ARG A 202 4.01 17.76 3.20
N GLN A 203 4.91 17.59 4.17
CA GLN A 203 6.34 17.81 3.97
C GLN A 203 7.02 16.63 3.27
N ASN A 204 6.67 15.40 3.64
CA ASN A 204 7.24 14.20 3.04
C ASN A 204 6.31 13.00 3.18
N ARG A 205 6.04 12.33 2.05
CA ARG A 205 5.33 11.05 1.97
C ARG A 205 5.73 9.98 3.00
N ARG A 206 7.02 9.90 3.38
CA ARG A 206 7.54 8.86 4.29
C ARG A 206 7.02 9.04 5.71
N ALA A 207 6.50 10.22 6.05
CA ALA A 207 5.88 10.46 7.35
C ALA A 207 4.69 9.51 7.62
N LEU A 208 4.02 9.03 6.56
CA LEU A 208 2.91 8.08 6.67
C LEU A 208 3.32 6.79 7.40
N GLU A 209 4.57 6.35 7.26
CA GLU A 209 5.11 5.15 7.94
C GLU A 209 4.98 5.23 9.46
N PHE A 210 5.13 6.44 10.02
CA PHE A 210 5.10 6.63 11.46
C PHE A 210 3.69 6.76 12.03
N GLY A 211 2.69 7.01 11.18
CA GLY A 211 1.29 7.11 11.58
C GLY A 211 0.75 5.80 12.18
N SER A 212 -0.30 5.93 13.00
CA SER A 212 -1.02 4.77 13.52
C SER A 212 -1.57 3.90 12.38
N ALA A 213 -1.85 2.62 12.67
CA ALA A 213 -2.43 1.72 11.66
C ALA A 213 -3.73 2.25 11.05
N GLY A 214 -4.56 2.93 11.86
CA GLY A 214 -5.78 3.58 11.37
C GLY A 214 -5.51 4.69 10.37
N LEU A 215 -4.49 5.53 10.61
CA LEU A 215 -4.12 6.61 9.68
C LEU A 215 -3.43 6.08 8.41
N ARG A 216 -2.72 4.95 8.50
CA ARG A 216 -2.15 4.25 7.32
C ARG A 216 -3.22 3.53 6.49
N ALA A 217 -4.41 3.32 7.04
CA ALA A 217 -5.59 2.85 6.34
C ALA A 217 -6.47 4.01 5.83
N ASP A 218 -6.19 5.25 6.23
CA ASP A 218 -6.99 6.40 5.85
C ASP A 218 -6.79 6.76 4.38
N ARG A 219 -7.88 6.71 3.63
CA ARG A 219 -7.88 6.94 2.19
C ARG A 219 -7.35 8.32 1.81
N GLY A 220 -7.72 9.37 2.54
CA GLY A 220 -7.32 10.75 2.26
C GLY A 220 -5.83 10.98 2.46
N LEU A 221 -5.30 10.57 3.62
CA LEU A 221 -3.87 10.69 3.93
C LEU A 221 -3.00 9.85 3.00
N VAL A 222 -3.44 8.64 2.65
CA VAL A 222 -2.73 7.78 1.69
C VAL A 222 -2.70 8.43 0.32
N LEU A 223 -3.84 8.96 -0.17
CA LEU A 223 -3.88 9.69 -1.45
C LEU A 223 -3.00 10.94 -1.43
N LEU A 224 -2.96 11.68 -0.32
CA LEU A 224 -2.07 12.82 -0.14
C LEU A 224 -0.59 12.42 -0.25
N ALA A 225 -0.20 11.30 0.36
CA ALA A 225 1.17 10.78 0.27
C ALA A 225 1.50 10.24 -1.14
N VAL A 226 0.56 9.53 -1.76
CA VAL A 226 0.65 8.98 -3.12
C VAL A 226 0.78 10.07 -4.18
N ALA A 227 0.09 11.21 -3.99
CA ALA A 227 0.19 12.36 -4.90
C ALA A 227 1.63 12.85 -5.04
N GLN A 228 2.41 12.80 -3.94
CA GLN A 228 3.82 13.17 -3.95
C GLN A 228 4.68 12.11 -4.67
N ASP A 229 4.53 10.83 -4.32
CA ASP A 229 5.20 9.69 -4.97
C ASP A 229 4.35 8.43 -4.84
N GLY A 230 4.14 7.73 -5.97
CA GLY A 230 3.37 6.50 -6.02
C GLY A 230 3.89 5.38 -5.10
N LEU A 231 5.19 5.38 -4.76
CA LEU A 231 5.76 4.40 -3.83
C LEU A 231 5.32 4.59 -2.38
N ALA A 232 4.64 5.70 -2.03
CA ALA A 232 4.08 5.91 -0.70
C ALA A 232 3.08 4.80 -0.30
N LEU A 233 2.48 4.13 -1.30
CA LEU A 233 1.61 2.97 -1.09
C LEU A 233 2.28 1.83 -0.28
N ALA A 234 3.63 1.75 -0.30
CA ALA A 234 4.40 0.81 0.51
C ALA A 234 4.13 0.92 2.02
N HIS A 235 3.76 2.11 2.48
CA HIS A 235 3.52 2.41 3.89
C HIS A 235 2.04 2.36 4.27
N ALA A 236 1.14 2.16 3.30
CA ALA A 236 -0.29 2.02 3.55
C ALA A 236 -0.62 0.63 4.15
N MET A 237 -1.79 0.53 4.78
CA MET A 237 -2.34 -0.76 5.22
C MET A 237 -2.90 -1.57 4.04
N GLU A 238 -3.41 -2.77 4.29
CA GLU A 238 -3.97 -3.63 3.24
C GLU A 238 -5.23 -3.05 2.58
N THR A 239 -6.01 -2.25 3.31
CA THR A 239 -7.26 -1.67 2.80
C THR A 239 -7.06 -0.73 1.62
N PRO A 240 -6.14 0.26 1.63
CA PRO A 240 -5.93 1.14 0.48
C PRO A 240 -5.15 0.44 -0.64
N CYS A 241 -4.35 -0.59 -0.33
CA CYS A 241 -3.70 -1.45 -1.33
C CYS A 241 -4.67 -2.31 -2.14
N SER A 242 -5.93 -2.40 -1.69
CA SER A 242 -7.03 -3.09 -2.39
C SER A 242 -8.01 -2.12 -3.05
N ASP A 243 -7.88 -0.81 -2.82
CA ASP A 243 -8.70 0.22 -3.48
C ASP A 243 -8.16 0.52 -4.88
N LEU A 244 -8.95 0.21 -5.91
CA LEU A 244 -8.59 0.45 -7.30
C LEU A 244 -8.27 1.92 -7.58
N ALA A 245 -8.99 2.87 -6.98
CA ALA A 245 -8.79 4.30 -7.23
C ALA A 245 -7.45 4.78 -6.66
N VAL A 246 -7.11 4.33 -5.44
CA VAL A 246 -5.84 4.64 -4.77
C VAL A 246 -4.66 4.03 -5.53
N VAL A 247 -4.75 2.73 -5.85
CA VAL A 247 -3.69 2.03 -6.59
C VAL A 247 -3.52 2.62 -7.99
N SER A 248 -4.62 2.94 -8.70
CA SER A 248 -4.53 3.57 -10.02
C SER A 248 -3.83 4.92 -9.95
N ALA A 249 -4.13 5.74 -8.94
CA ALA A 249 -3.43 7.01 -8.71
C ALA A 249 -1.93 6.80 -8.43
N ALA A 250 -1.59 5.80 -7.62
CA ALA A 250 -0.20 5.46 -7.32
C ALA A 250 0.56 4.97 -8.55
N THR A 251 -0.02 4.06 -9.33
CA THR A 251 0.61 3.50 -10.52
C THR A 251 0.74 4.53 -11.64
N ARG A 252 -0.15 5.53 -11.73
CA ARG A 252 0.00 6.67 -12.66
C ARG A 252 1.22 7.53 -12.35
N ARG A 253 1.59 7.64 -11.06
CA ARG A 253 2.78 8.39 -10.62
C ARG A 253 4.04 7.56 -10.75
N ASN A 254 3.98 6.29 -10.38
CA ASN A 254 5.08 5.35 -10.49
C ASN A 254 4.53 3.94 -10.67
N TRP A 255 4.72 3.36 -11.85
CA TRP A 255 4.26 2.01 -12.18
C TRP A 255 4.72 0.96 -11.16
N ARG A 256 5.89 1.15 -10.52
CA ARG A 256 6.44 0.22 -9.51
C ARG A 256 5.58 0.11 -8.26
N ALA A 257 4.67 1.07 -8.01
CA ALA A 257 3.70 1.00 -6.91
C ALA A 257 2.80 -0.25 -7.00
N LEU A 258 2.64 -0.82 -8.19
CA LEU A 258 1.87 -2.05 -8.44
C LEU A 258 2.34 -3.24 -7.59
N GLN A 259 3.61 -3.28 -7.17
CA GLN A 259 4.13 -4.36 -6.32
C GLN A 259 3.43 -4.43 -4.95
N PHE A 260 2.87 -3.32 -4.47
CA PHE A 260 2.16 -3.23 -3.19
C PHE A 260 0.66 -3.45 -3.34
N ALA A 261 0.14 -3.53 -4.57
CA ALA A 261 -1.27 -3.77 -4.83
C ALA A 261 -1.67 -5.20 -4.46
N SER A 262 -2.92 -5.35 -4.03
CA SER A 262 -3.51 -6.67 -3.76
C SER A 262 -3.43 -7.58 -4.99
N SER A 263 -3.42 -8.90 -4.76
CA SER A 263 -3.42 -9.89 -5.86
C SER A 263 -4.60 -9.70 -6.80
N ALA A 264 -5.78 -9.35 -6.26
CA ALA A 264 -6.98 -9.05 -7.05
C ALA A 264 -6.76 -7.89 -8.03
N LEU A 265 -6.11 -6.80 -7.59
CA LEU A 265 -5.80 -5.67 -8.46
C LEU A 265 -4.69 -5.97 -9.46
N ARG A 266 -3.74 -6.84 -9.12
CA ARG A 266 -2.73 -7.36 -10.07
C ARG A 266 -3.32 -8.28 -11.14
N ALA A 267 -4.52 -8.81 -10.94
CA ALA A 267 -5.32 -9.50 -11.95
C ALA A 267 -6.28 -8.56 -12.72
N HIS A 268 -6.39 -7.29 -12.33
CA HIS A 268 -7.32 -6.35 -12.95
C HIS A 268 -6.81 -5.87 -14.31
N ARG A 269 -7.38 -6.42 -15.38
CA ARG A 269 -6.95 -6.19 -16.77
C ARG A 269 -6.86 -4.71 -17.18
N PRO A 270 -7.87 -3.85 -16.93
CA PRO A 270 -7.77 -2.43 -17.31
C PRO A 270 -6.65 -1.68 -16.59
N LEU A 271 -6.44 -1.98 -15.31
CA LEU A 271 -5.35 -1.39 -14.53
C LEU A 271 -4.02 -1.84 -15.12
N MET A 272 -3.83 -3.15 -15.29
CA MET A 272 -2.58 -3.69 -15.83
C MET A 272 -2.27 -3.14 -17.23
N ALA A 273 -3.28 -3.01 -18.10
CA ALA A 273 -3.11 -2.39 -19.41
C ALA A 273 -2.56 -0.96 -19.32
N ALA A 274 -3.10 -0.14 -18.39
CA ALA A 274 -2.62 1.22 -18.18
C ALA A 274 -1.19 1.28 -17.62
N VAL A 275 -0.81 0.33 -16.75
CA VAL A 275 0.55 0.29 -16.17
C VAL A 275 1.58 -0.19 -17.19
N VAL A 276 1.24 -1.20 -18.01
CA VAL A 276 2.12 -1.74 -19.05
C VAL A 276 2.51 -0.71 -20.11
N VAL A 277 1.62 0.24 -20.39
CA VAL A 277 1.92 1.36 -21.30
C VAL A 277 3.04 2.25 -20.76
N GLN A 278 3.22 2.35 -19.44
CA GLN A 278 4.32 3.12 -18.86
C GLN A 278 5.64 2.37 -18.92
N ASP A 279 5.62 1.08 -18.57
CA ASP A 279 6.82 0.23 -18.59
C ASP A 279 6.43 -1.24 -18.69
N ILE A 280 7.04 -1.95 -19.65
CA ILE A 280 6.74 -3.36 -19.89
C ILE A 280 7.18 -4.26 -18.74
N ALA A 281 8.16 -3.82 -17.93
CA ALA A 281 8.61 -4.53 -16.74
C ALA A 281 7.50 -4.71 -15.70
N ALA A 282 6.42 -3.92 -15.76
CA ALA A 282 5.24 -4.09 -14.91
C ALA A 282 4.59 -5.47 -15.04
N LEU A 283 4.73 -6.13 -16.20
CA LEU A 283 4.20 -7.48 -16.43
C LEU A 283 4.76 -8.52 -15.45
N GLN A 284 5.92 -8.28 -14.83
CA GLN A 284 6.45 -9.19 -13.81
C GLN A 284 5.53 -9.32 -12.59
N TYR A 285 4.74 -8.28 -12.30
CA TYR A 285 3.77 -8.26 -11.21
C TYR A 285 2.36 -8.69 -11.64
N ALA A 286 2.12 -8.85 -12.94
CA ALA A 286 0.83 -9.29 -13.43
C ALA A 286 0.51 -10.71 -12.98
N ASP A 287 -0.76 -10.92 -12.67
CA ASP A 287 -1.27 -12.25 -12.34
C ASP A 287 -0.93 -13.27 -13.44
N ALA A 288 -0.71 -14.53 -13.04
CA ALA A 288 -0.37 -15.60 -13.98
C ALA A 288 -1.46 -15.81 -15.05
N GLY A 289 -2.73 -15.58 -14.71
CA GLY A 289 -3.84 -15.63 -15.65
C GLY A 289 -3.72 -14.57 -16.75
N LEU A 290 -3.37 -13.32 -16.41
CA LEU A 290 -3.14 -12.27 -17.40
C LEU A 290 -1.91 -12.56 -18.28
N ARG A 291 -0.84 -13.10 -17.70
CA ARG A 291 0.35 -13.53 -18.45
C ARG A 291 0.09 -14.74 -19.36
N GLY A 292 -0.97 -15.50 -19.09
CA GLY A 292 -1.47 -16.59 -19.93
C GLY A 292 -2.58 -16.18 -20.90
N ASP A 293 -3.15 -14.97 -20.77
CA ASP A 293 -4.17 -14.45 -21.67
C ASP A 293 -3.52 -13.99 -22.97
N ARG A 294 -3.81 -14.73 -24.05
CA ARG A 294 -3.31 -14.46 -25.39
C ARG A 294 -3.65 -13.04 -25.85
N ALA A 295 -4.89 -12.59 -25.67
CA ALA A 295 -5.34 -11.30 -26.16
C ALA A 295 -4.66 -10.15 -25.40
N PHE A 296 -4.51 -10.29 -24.08
CA PHE A 296 -3.79 -9.32 -23.27
C PHE A 296 -2.30 -9.25 -23.63
N MET A 297 -1.63 -10.39 -23.71
CA MET A 297 -0.21 -10.45 -24.07
C MET A 297 0.05 -10.01 -25.51
N GLN A 298 -0.87 -10.23 -26.44
CA GLN A 298 -0.78 -9.69 -27.80
C GLN A 298 -0.75 -8.16 -27.78
N SER A 299 -1.62 -7.50 -26.99
CA SER A 299 -1.57 -6.05 -26.83
C SER A 299 -0.25 -5.57 -26.22
N ALA A 300 0.26 -6.28 -25.20
CA ALA A 300 1.54 -5.95 -24.58
C ALA A 300 2.74 -6.09 -25.56
N VAL A 301 2.76 -7.16 -26.35
CA VAL A 301 3.76 -7.40 -27.41
C VAL A 301 3.72 -6.32 -28.49
N MET A 302 2.54 -5.80 -28.80
CA MET A 302 2.40 -4.69 -29.74
C MET A 302 3.03 -3.41 -29.20
N ILE A 303 3.01 -3.19 -27.88
CA ILE A 303 3.71 -2.07 -27.23
C ILE A 303 5.23 -2.31 -27.30
N ASP A 304 5.72 -3.43 -26.79
CA ASP A 304 7.13 -3.83 -26.84
C ASP A 304 7.27 -5.34 -27.10
N GLY A 305 8.03 -5.73 -28.13
CA GLY A 305 8.28 -7.14 -28.46
C GLY A 305 8.92 -7.94 -27.31
N LEU A 306 9.65 -7.29 -26.40
CA LEU A 306 10.24 -7.94 -25.22
C LEU A 306 9.20 -8.35 -24.17
N ALA A 307 7.94 -7.91 -24.28
CA ALA A 307 6.84 -8.37 -23.44
C ALA A 307 6.72 -9.90 -23.41
N LEU A 308 7.13 -10.57 -24.48
CA LEU A 308 7.11 -12.02 -24.61
C LEU A 308 7.84 -12.73 -23.46
N GLN A 309 8.87 -12.11 -22.86
CA GLN A 309 9.61 -12.68 -21.73
C GLN A 309 8.74 -12.99 -20.52
N TYR A 310 7.66 -12.23 -20.34
CA TYR A 310 6.72 -12.37 -19.22
C TYR A 310 5.54 -13.28 -19.56
N ALA A 311 5.36 -13.69 -20.81
CA ALA A 311 4.26 -14.55 -21.22
C ALA A 311 4.37 -15.95 -20.58
N SER A 312 3.24 -16.62 -20.41
CA SER A 312 3.20 -18.01 -19.95
C SER A 312 4.02 -18.93 -20.89
N PRO A 313 4.55 -20.06 -20.41
CA PRO A 313 5.27 -21.01 -21.27
C PRO A 313 4.46 -21.43 -22.51
N ALA A 314 3.15 -21.62 -22.37
CA ALA A 314 2.25 -21.95 -23.48
C ALA A 314 2.22 -20.85 -24.56
N LEU A 315 2.15 -19.58 -24.16
CA LEU A 315 2.19 -18.45 -25.10
C LEU A 315 3.57 -18.22 -25.70
N ARG A 316 4.65 -18.59 -25.01
CA ARG A 316 6.02 -18.57 -25.57
C ARG A 316 6.26 -19.69 -26.59
N ALA A 317 5.40 -20.70 -26.63
CA ALA A 317 5.35 -21.71 -27.68
C ALA A 317 4.32 -21.39 -28.79
N ASP A 318 3.62 -20.25 -28.69
CA ASP A 318 2.63 -19.84 -29.68
C ASP A 318 3.30 -19.16 -30.86
N PHE A 319 3.34 -19.84 -32.00
CA PHE A 319 3.99 -19.34 -33.21
C PHE A 319 3.51 -17.94 -33.62
N GLN A 320 2.21 -17.68 -33.55
CA GLN A 320 1.65 -16.40 -34.00
C GLN A 320 2.11 -15.26 -33.09
N LEU A 321 2.02 -15.44 -31.77
CA LEU A 321 2.42 -14.43 -30.79
C LEU A 321 3.93 -14.18 -30.84
N VAL A 322 4.74 -15.25 -30.90
CA VAL A 322 6.21 -15.15 -31.01
C VAL A 322 6.61 -14.46 -32.31
N SER A 323 5.99 -14.82 -33.44
CA SER A 323 6.25 -14.19 -34.73
C SER A 323 5.95 -12.68 -34.71
N MET A 324 4.88 -12.27 -34.03
CA MET A 324 4.58 -10.85 -33.80
C MET A 324 5.65 -10.17 -32.94
N ALA A 325 6.05 -10.79 -31.83
CA ALA A 325 7.06 -10.25 -30.93
C ALA A 325 8.41 -10.07 -31.59
N VAL A 326 8.84 -11.08 -32.36
CA VAL A 326 10.11 -11.06 -33.11
C VAL A 326 10.11 -9.97 -34.19
N ARG A 327 9.00 -9.76 -34.89
CA ARG A 327 8.87 -8.65 -35.86
C ARG A 327 8.95 -7.28 -35.19
N ARG A 328 8.49 -7.15 -33.94
CA ARG A 328 8.59 -5.90 -33.16
C ARG A 328 10.00 -5.69 -32.59
N ASN A 329 10.61 -6.76 -32.09
CA ASN A 329 11.96 -6.76 -31.56
C ASN A 329 12.61 -8.13 -31.77
N ALA A 330 13.64 -8.18 -32.62
CA ALA A 330 14.37 -9.42 -32.93
C ALA A 330 14.90 -10.14 -31.68
N ARG A 331 15.27 -9.39 -30.63
CA ARG A 331 15.74 -9.96 -29.35
C ARG A 331 14.66 -10.77 -28.64
N ALA A 332 13.38 -10.57 -28.94
CA ALA A 332 12.29 -11.37 -28.37
C ALA A 332 12.43 -12.87 -28.70
N MET A 333 13.15 -13.21 -29.77
CA MET A 333 13.42 -14.61 -30.16
C MET A 333 14.06 -15.42 -29.03
N GLN A 334 14.90 -14.81 -28.18
CA GLN A 334 15.54 -15.52 -27.05
C GLN A 334 14.52 -16.06 -26.03
N PHE A 335 13.33 -15.46 -25.96
CA PHE A 335 12.28 -15.83 -25.01
C PHE A 335 11.29 -16.85 -25.57
N ALA A 336 11.34 -17.17 -26.86
CA ALA A 336 10.50 -18.21 -27.44
C ALA A 336 10.84 -19.61 -26.88
N SER A 337 9.92 -20.56 -27.04
CA SER A 337 10.19 -21.97 -26.76
C SER A 337 11.39 -22.46 -27.58
N GLU A 338 12.08 -23.49 -27.09
CA GLU A 338 13.27 -24.04 -27.78
C GLU A 338 12.94 -24.52 -29.20
N GLU A 339 11.76 -25.11 -29.38
CA GLU A 339 11.25 -25.55 -30.68
C GLU A 339 11.10 -24.37 -31.66
N LEU A 340 10.54 -23.25 -31.18
CA LEU A 340 10.35 -22.06 -32.01
C LEU A 340 11.65 -21.31 -32.26
N ARG A 341 12.63 -21.36 -31.33
CA ARG A 341 13.96 -20.78 -31.54
C ARG A 341 14.70 -21.41 -32.73
N LYS A 342 14.47 -22.70 -33.01
CA LYS A 342 15.05 -23.43 -34.15
C LYS A 342 14.19 -23.36 -35.42
N ASN A 343 13.03 -22.68 -35.36
CA ASN A 343 12.10 -22.63 -36.48
C ASN A 343 12.67 -21.75 -37.62
N ARG A 344 12.90 -22.39 -38.78
CA ARG A 344 13.48 -21.74 -39.97
C ARG A 344 12.66 -20.53 -40.45
N GLN A 345 11.34 -20.54 -40.30
CA GLN A 345 10.50 -19.40 -40.72
C GLN A 345 10.73 -18.17 -39.82
N LEU A 346 10.83 -18.37 -38.50
CA LEU A 346 11.14 -17.29 -37.56
C LEU A 346 12.57 -16.77 -37.74
N LEU A 347 13.54 -17.66 -37.95
CA LEU A 347 14.94 -17.26 -38.20
C LEU A 347 15.11 -16.41 -39.46
N LYS A 348 14.38 -16.73 -40.55
CA LYS A 348 14.35 -15.89 -41.75
C LYS A 348 13.77 -14.49 -41.47
N ALA A 349 12.73 -14.41 -40.65
CA ALA A 349 12.12 -13.14 -40.27
C ALA A 349 13.04 -12.27 -39.40
N VAL A 350 13.85 -12.86 -38.52
CA VAL A 350 14.90 -12.16 -37.75
C VAL A 350 16.02 -11.65 -38.67
N GLY A 351 16.52 -12.52 -39.56
CA GLY A 351 17.66 -12.22 -40.43
C GLY A 351 17.41 -11.14 -41.49
N GLY A 352 16.15 -10.96 -41.92
CA GLY A 352 15.77 -9.89 -42.86
C GLY A 352 15.60 -8.50 -42.23
N ALA A 353 15.37 -8.42 -40.91
CA ALA A 353 15.05 -7.17 -40.21
C ALA A 353 16.25 -6.54 -39.48
N SER A 354 17.37 -7.25 -39.33
CA SER A 354 18.50 -6.76 -38.52
C SER A 354 19.83 -7.42 -38.92
N THR A 355 20.55 -6.82 -39.86
CA THR A 355 21.97 -7.11 -40.13
C THR A 355 22.91 -6.82 -38.94
N GLY A 356 22.40 -6.34 -37.80
CA GLY A 356 23.15 -6.18 -36.53
C GLY A 356 22.77 -7.14 -35.39
N ALA A 357 21.73 -7.98 -35.53
CA ALA A 357 21.29 -8.89 -34.44
C ALA A 357 21.96 -10.27 -34.49
N LEU A 358 22.48 -10.67 -35.66
CA LEU A 358 23.16 -11.96 -35.86
C LEU A 358 24.52 -12.04 -35.15
N HIS A 359 25.09 -10.91 -34.73
CA HIS A 359 26.43 -10.88 -34.13
C HIS A 359 26.48 -11.32 -32.65
N PHE A 360 25.32 -11.49 -31.99
CA PHE A 360 25.25 -11.95 -30.59
C PHE A 360 24.83 -13.41 -30.43
N PHE A 361 24.31 -14.04 -31.48
CA PHE A 361 23.86 -15.43 -31.41
C PHE A 361 24.95 -16.46 -31.75
N ASN A 362 26.16 -16.03 -32.13
CA ASN A 362 27.18 -16.91 -32.70
C ASN A 362 28.46 -17.13 -31.86
N ASP A 363 28.61 -16.53 -30.68
CA ASP A 363 29.89 -16.58 -29.94
C ASP A 363 29.89 -17.41 -28.64
N ALA A 364 28.83 -18.18 -28.32
CA ALA A 364 28.83 -19.03 -27.12
C ALA A 364 28.64 -20.55 -27.36
N ASP A 365 27.97 -20.99 -28.43
CA ASP A 365 27.50 -22.39 -28.53
C ASP A 365 28.07 -23.19 -29.74
N VAL A 366 29.15 -22.74 -30.39
CA VAL A 366 29.80 -23.49 -31.51
C VAL A 366 31.25 -23.89 -31.20
N ARG A 367 31.68 -23.80 -29.94
CA ARG A 367 32.96 -24.38 -29.48
C ARG A 367 32.79 -25.08 -28.15
N ASN A 368 32.16 -26.25 -28.16
CA ASN A 368 32.69 -27.48 -27.57
C ASN A 368 31.65 -28.60 -27.68
N ASP A 369 32.14 -29.69 -28.27
CA ASP A 369 31.61 -31.06 -28.41
C ASP A 369 30.38 -31.33 -29.30
#